data_AF-A0A938SGW1-F1
#
_entry.id   AF-A0A938SGW1-F1
#
_cell.length_a   1.000
_cell.length_b   1.000
_cell.length_c   1.000
_cell.angle_alpha   90.00
_cell.angle_beta   90.00
_cell.angle_gamma   90.00
#
_symmetry.space_group_name_H-M   'P 1'
#
loop_
_entity.id
_entity.type
_entity.pdbx_description
1 polymer ?
#
loop_
_entity_poly.entity_id
_entity_poly.type
_entity_poly.pdbx_seq_one_letter_code
_entity_poly.pdbx_strand_id
1 'polypeptide(L)'
;MQAGCVQEYATFKDKHPEWQIGQGHPYGQPTSLNFAVPEVRALKFAVIQELFEKYDFDGLEIDFLRSPPFFIPGTEPENAGILTDFLREVREHLDQRGRPIELAARVDETLEACRLDGFDVATWMKEGLVDVLILGSGVMDMEVEAFKRLAQGTAVLIYPCLYGWPSKYMPISVEMARGLAANYWYQGADGLYLFNWFPNEPDKAYQISLLKEIGDPNALRGKPMMFAADRRPRPMREYPHNWMHCVLPAQLSEGKAVHVPILVGDDLSAASPSRLELRLACANLAADRLGFAFNGQPLAEQKRSPTLITVSLTPSQVRLGKNVLTVTLVSRAPQAQGALTLEAAEIHAGHG
;
A
#
# COMPACT_ATOMS: atom_id res chain seq x y z
N MET A 1 12.57 23.89 27.66
CA MET A 1 13.17 24.09 26.32
C MET A 1 14.21 23.00 26.13
N GLN A 2 13.88 21.94 25.40
CA GLN A 2 14.85 20.90 25.03
C GLN A 2 15.87 21.53 24.08
N ALA A 3 17.15 21.24 24.33
CA ALA A 3 18.27 21.66 23.50
C ALA A 3 18.00 21.28 22.03
N GLY A 4 18.18 22.26 21.14
CA GLY A 4 17.88 22.15 19.72
C GLY A 4 18.65 20.99 19.08
N CYS A 5 17.91 20.01 18.60
CA CYS A 5 18.40 19.13 17.56
C CYS A 5 18.71 20.03 16.36
N VAL A 6 20.00 20.22 16.03
CA VAL A 6 20.39 20.87 14.78
C VAL A 6 19.80 20.01 13.68
N GLN A 7 18.90 20.59 12.89
CA GLN A 7 18.23 19.83 11.86
C GLN A 7 19.24 19.56 10.74
N GLU A 8 19.77 18.33 10.69
CA GLU A 8 20.75 17.92 9.69
C GLU A 8 20.05 17.77 8.33
N TYR A 9 20.32 18.70 7.43
CA TYR A 9 19.90 18.64 6.04
C TYR A 9 21.11 18.72 5.12
N ALA A 10 20.98 18.17 3.90
CA ALA A 10 21.99 18.33 2.87
C ALA A 10 22.26 19.83 2.61
N THR A 11 23.54 20.21 2.45
CA THR A 11 23.97 21.60 2.37
C THR A 11 23.28 22.41 1.28
N PHE A 12 22.89 21.79 0.15
CA PHE A 12 22.16 22.49 -0.91
C PHE A 12 20.76 22.95 -0.46
N LYS A 13 20.12 22.25 0.49
CA LYS A 13 18.82 22.68 1.05
C LYS A 13 18.99 23.98 1.86
N ASP A 14 20.05 24.09 2.63
CA ASP A 14 20.35 25.30 3.40
C ASP A 14 20.73 26.48 2.50
N LYS A 15 21.53 26.22 1.46
CA LYS A 15 21.94 27.24 0.49
C LYS A 15 20.85 27.68 -0.49
N HIS A 16 19.89 26.80 -0.77
CA HIS A 16 18.81 27.02 -1.73
C HIS A 16 17.44 26.70 -1.11
N PRO A 17 16.96 27.51 -0.17
CA PRO A 17 15.61 27.36 0.38
C PRO A 17 14.52 27.50 -0.70
N GLU A 18 14.78 28.24 -1.78
CA GLU A 18 13.88 28.41 -2.93
C GLU A 18 13.68 27.14 -3.77
N TRP A 19 14.51 26.11 -3.57
CA TRP A 19 14.36 24.80 -4.21
C TRP A 19 13.37 23.89 -3.49
N GLN A 20 12.85 24.31 -2.35
CA GLN A 20 11.99 23.51 -1.48
C GLN A 20 10.51 23.90 -1.63
N ILE A 21 9.63 23.01 -1.19
CA ILE A 21 8.18 23.29 -1.14
C ILE A 21 7.87 24.43 -0.16
N GLY A 22 8.58 24.50 0.96
CA GLY A 22 8.39 25.55 1.94
C GLY A 22 7.26 25.31 2.95
N GLN A 23 7.08 26.27 3.85
CA GLN A 23 6.13 26.18 4.97
C GLN A 23 4.70 26.58 4.54
N GLY A 24 3.70 26.15 5.33
CA GLY A 24 2.32 26.62 5.18
C GLY A 24 1.41 25.80 4.26
N HIS A 25 1.93 24.73 3.65
CA HIS A 25 1.14 23.84 2.80
C HIS A 25 0.37 22.76 3.58
N PRO A 26 -0.82 22.33 3.10
CA PRO A 26 -1.69 21.38 3.80
C PRO A 26 -1.03 20.00 4.02
N TYR A 27 -0.12 19.61 3.15
CA TYR A 27 0.66 18.38 3.22
C TYR A 27 2.06 18.63 2.62
N GLY A 28 2.90 17.59 2.57
CA GLY A 28 4.32 17.70 2.25
C GLY A 28 5.18 18.19 3.41
N GLN A 29 6.47 17.81 3.36
CA GLN A 29 7.47 18.34 4.27
C GLN A 29 7.99 19.68 3.73
N PRO A 30 8.21 20.69 4.59
CA PRO A 30 8.72 21.97 4.13
C PRO A 30 10.05 21.89 3.39
N THR A 31 10.84 20.86 3.68
CA THR A 31 12.16 20.62 3.08
C THR A 31 12.14 19.61 1.94
N SER A 32 10.97 19.15 1.49
CA SER A 32 10.83 18.42 0.22
C SER A 32 11.26 19.32 -0.92
N LEU A 33 11.91 18.75 -1.93
CA LEU A 33 12.37 19.50 -3.09
C LEU A 33 11.24 19.67 -4.10
N ASN A 34 11.17 20.85 -4.71
CA ASN A 34 10.18 21.18 -5.73
C ASN A 34 10.77 20.93 -7.13
N PHE A 35 10.29 19.87 -7.80
CA PHE A 35 10.71 19.50 -9.14
C PHE A 35 10.29 20.49 -10.22
N ALA A 36 9.44 21.50 -9.93
CA ALA A 36 9.22 22.60 -10.87
C ALA A 36 10.50 23.42 -11.10
N VAL A 37 11.40 23.46 -10.11
CA VAL A 37 12.70 24.15 -10.19
C VAL A 37 13.68 23.34 -11.04
N PRO A 38 14.18 23.88 -12.18
CA PRO A 38 15.11 23.15 -13.06
C PRO A 38 16.37 22.64 -12.36
N GLU A 39 16.91 23.42 -11.43
CA GLU A 39 18.12 23.08 -10.69
C GLU A 39 17.91 21.88 -9.76
N VAL A 40 16.69 21.66 -9.25
CA VAL A 40 16.35 20.46 -8.49
C VAL A 40 16.43 19.21 -9.37
N ARG A 41 15.90 19.29 -10.60
CA ARG A 41 15.95 18.18 -11.56
C ARG A 41 17.38 17.91 -11.99
N ALA A 42 18.15 18.95 -12.31
CA ALA A 42 19.56 18.84 -12.64
C ALA A 42 20.38 18.22 -11.50
N LEU A 43 20.11 18.60 -10.25
CA LEU A 43 20.73 18.01 -9.06
C LEU A 43 20.44 16.51 -8.96
N LYS A 44 19.19 16.09 -9.18
CA LYS A 44 18.81 14.67 -9.12
C LYS A 44 19.36 13.87 -10.29
N PHE A 45 19.39 14.44 -11.47
CA PHE A 45 20.00 13.83 -12.64
C PHE A 45 21.51 13.65 -12.46
N ALA A 46 22.22 14.62 -11.89
CA ALA A 46 23.64 14.51 -11.59
C ALA A 46 23.98 13.33 -10.65
N VAL A 47 23.09 13.01 -9.70
CA VAL A 47 23.24 11.80 -8.86
C VAL A 47 23.13 10.53 -9.71
N ILE A 48 22.19 10.48 -10.66
CA ILE A 48 22.05 9.33 -11.57
C ILE A 48 23.31 9.17 -12.42
N GLN A 49 23.84 10.26 -12.97
CA GLN A 49 25.10 10.25 -13.72
C GLN A 49 26.26 9.72 -12.88
N GLU A 50 26.40 10.21 -11.64
CA GLU A 50 27.43 9.76 -10.71
C GLU A 50 27.31 8.26 -10.41
N LEU A 51 26.09 7.74 -10.19
CA LEU A 51 25.87 6.31 -9.98
C LEU A 51 26.28 5.50 -11.20
N PHE A 52 25.93 5.97 -12.40
CA PHE A 52 26.22 5.31 -13.67
C PHE A 52 27.73 5.22 -13.97
N GLU A 53 28.49 6.24 -13.56
CA GLU A 53 29.95 6.27 -13.64
C GLU A 53 30.61 5.34 -12.61
N LYS A 54 30.08 5.30 -11.38
CA LYS A 54 30.73 4.61 -10.25
C LYS A 54 30.42 3.12 -10.16
N TYR A 55 29.25 2.70 -10.63
CA TYR A 55 28.74 1.36 -10.38
C TYR A 55 28.29 0.69 -11.67
N ASP A 56 28.59 -0.60 -11.78
CA ASP A 56 28.00 -1.47 -12.79
C ASP A 56 26.78 -2.16 -12.17
N PHE A 57 25.59 -1.83 -12.67
CA PHE A 57 24.31 -2.29 -12.17
C PHE A 57 23.37 -2.63 -13.33
N ASP A 58 22.42 -3.52 -13.09
CA ASP A 58 21.51 -4.03 -14.13
C ASP A 58 20.25 -3.18 -14.32
N GLY A 59 19.87 -2.43 -13.30
CA GLY A 59 18.72 -1.54 -13.33
C GLY A 59 18.84 -0.40 -12.32
N LEU A 60 18.09 0.66 -12.58
CA LEU A 60 17.92 1.81 -11.69
C LEU A 60 16.47 1.82 -11.18
N GLU A 61 16.27 2.07 -9.89
CA GLU A 61 14.95 2.34 -9.34
C GLU A 61 14.85 3.81 -8.90
N ILE A 62 13.80 4.49 -9.33
CA ILE A 62 13.41 5.79 -8.79
C ILE A 62 12.24 5.58 -7.81
N ASP A 63 12.54 5.66 -6.52
CA ASP A 63 11.54 5.57 -5.45
C ASP A 63 10.85 6.93 -5.25
N PHE A 64 9.77 7.19 -6.01
CA PHE A 64 8.96 8.39 -5.82
C PHE A 64 8.18 8.37 -4.52
N LEU A 65 8.11 7.24 -3.80
CA LEU A 65 7.41 7.18 -2.52
C LEU A 65 8.32 7.58 -1.34
N ARG A 66 9.50 8.19 -1.56
CA ARG A 66 10.39 8.73 -0.50
C ARG A 66 10.77 10.22 -0.64
N SER A 67 9.88 11.16 -0.35
CA SER A 67 8.42 11.00 -0.23
C SER A 67 7.75 12.14 -0.99
N PRO A 68 6.57 11.90 -1.57
CA PRO A 68 5.78 12.95 -2.19
C PRO A 68 5.33 13.98 -1.14
N PRO A 69 4.90 15.18 -1.59
CA PRO A 69 4.80 15.61 -2.98
C PRO A 69 6.12 16.09 -3.57
N PHE A 70 6.22 16.09 -4.90
CA PHE A 70 7.36 16.62 -5.67
C PHE A 70 7.12 18.01 -6.26
N PHE A 71 5.93 18.55 -6.09
CA PHE A 71 5.57 19.91 -6.49
C PHE A 71 4.88 20.62 -5.33
N ILE A 72 4.57 21.90 -5.52
CA ILE A 72 3.79 22.65 -4.55
C ILE A 72 2.42 21.96 -4.38
N PRO A 73 1.99 21.67 -3.13
CA PRO A 73 0.71 21.04 -2.85
C PRO A 73 -0.48 21.70 -3.56
N GLY A 74 -1.20 20.92 -4.37
CA GLY A 74 -2.33 21.33 -5.21
C GLY A 74 -1.97 21.64 -6.66
N THR A 75 -0.69 21.55 -7.04
CA THR A 75 -0.21 21.85 -8.40
C THR A 75 0.41 20.62 -9.10
N GLU A 76 0.47 19.49 -8.42
CA GLU A 76 1.13 18.26 -8.91
C GLU A 76 0.53 17.76 -10.23
N PRO A 77 -0.80 17.69 -10.41
CA PRO A 77 -1.37 17.21 -11.67
C PRO A 77 -1.03 18.12 -12.86
N GLU A 78 -0.98 19.44 -12.64
CA GLU A 78 -0.64 20.42 -13.68
C GLU A 78 0.84 20.36 -14.07
N ASN A 79 1.70 19.92 -13.14
CA ASN A 79 3.13 19.79 -13.33
C ASN A 79 3.59 18.37 -13.70
N ALA A 80 2.69 17.40 -13.85
CA ALA A 80 3.03 16.00 -14.14
C ALA A 80 3.93 15.81 -15.38
N GLY A 81 3.77 16.68 -16.38
CA GLY A 81 4.62 16.71 -17.57
C GLY A 81 6.11 16.92 -17.26
N ILE A 82 6.43 17.68 -16.21
CA ILE A 82 7.81 17.97 -15.80
C ILE A 82 8.51 16.71 -15.27
N LEU A 83 7.82 15.87 -14.47
CA LEU A 83 8.36 14.59 -14.04
C LEU A 83 8.50 13.61 -15.21
N THR A 84 7.57 13.68 -16.16
CA THR A 84 7.61 12.85 -17.36
C THR A 84 8.81 13.21 -18.25
N ASP A 85 9.07 14.50 -18.47
CA ASP A 85 10.26 14.98 -19.18
C ASP A 85 11.56 14.57 -18.48
N PHE A 86 11.58 14.63 -17.14
CA PHE A 86 12.72 14.14 -16.37
C PHE A 86 12.96 12.64 -16.60
N LEU A 87 11.92 11.80 -16.63
CA LEU A 87 12.07 10.38 -16.93
C LEU A 87 12.53 10.11 -18.37
N ARG A 88 12.14 10.94 -19.34
CA ARG A 88 12.69 10.89 -20.72
C ARG A 88 14.19 11.12 -20.71
N GLU A 89 14.65 12.16 -20.03
CA GLU A 89 16.09 12.48 -19.90
C GLU A 89 16.85 11.32 -19.22
N VAL A 90 16.28 10.72 -18.17
CA VAL A 90 16.86 9.54 -17.51
C VAL A 90 16.93 8.35 -18.47
N ARG A 91 15.85 8.03 -19.18
CA ARG A 91 15.81 6.92 -20.14
C ARG A 91 16.86 7.08 -21.23
N GLU A 92 16.94 8.27 -21.82
CA GLU A 92 17.94 8.60 -22.84
C GLU A 92 19.37 8.42 -22.33
N HIS A 93 19.64 8.76 -21.06
CA HIS A 93 20.96 8.57 -20.47
C HIS A 93 21.28 7.10 -20.20
N LEU A 94 20.32 6.34 -19.66
CA LEU A 94 20.49 4.91 -19.39
C LEU A 94 20.74 4.12 -20.68
N ASP A 95 20.14 4.53 -21.80
CA ASP A 95 20.33 3.91 -23.12
C ASP A 95 21.73 4.14 -23.71
N GLN A 96 22.54 5.03 -23.14
CA GLN A 96 23.93 5.24 -23.53
C GLN A 96 24.85 4.12 -23.04
N ARG A 97 24.40 3.27 -22.10
CA ARG A 97 25.16 2.06 -21.76
C ARG A 97 25.14 1.13 -22.97
N GLY A 98 26.26 0.50 -23.29
CA GLY A 98 26.34 -0.52 -24.35
C GLY A 98 25.49 -1.80 -24.10
N ARG A 99 24.58 -1.78 -23.13
CA ARG A 99 23.60 -2.81 -22.78
C ARG A 99 22.32 -2.14 -22.26
N PRO A 100 21.14 -2.75 -22.38
CA PRO A 100 19.93 -2.25 -21.74
C PRO A 100 20.10 -2.15 -20.22
N ILE A 101 19.66 -1.02 -19.64
CA ILE A 101 19.53 -0.82 -18.20
C ILE A 101 18.05 -0.63 -17.91
N GLU A 102 17.48 -1.50 -17.07
CA GLU A 102 16.06 -1.42 -16.71
C GLU A 102 15.80 -0.21 -15.79
N LEU A 103 14.66 0.46 -15.98
CA LEU A 103 14.21 1.54 -15.11
C LEU A 103 12.92 1.15 -14.39
N ALA A 104 13.00 1.00 -13.07
CA ALA A 104 11.85 0.86 -12.21
C ALA A 104 11.43 2.21 -11.63
N ALA A 105 10.13 2.43 -11.48
CA ALA A 105 9.60 3.56 -10.73
C ALA A 105 8.58 3.07 -9.69
N ARG A 106 8.74 3.53 -8.45
CA ARG A 106 7.77 3.23 -7.38
C ARG A 106 6.77 4.37 -7.25
N VAL A 107 5.49 4.06 -7.38
CA VAL A 107 4.36 5.01 -7.49
C VAL A 107 3.19 4.60 -6.60
N ASP A 108 2.17 5.44 -6.49
CA ASP A 108 1.00 5.15 -5.65
C ASP A 108 0.22 3.90 -6.10
N GLU A 109 -0.58 3.38 -5.18
CA GLU A 109 -1.31 2.12 -5.33
C GLU A 109 -2.56 2.18 -6.22
N THR A 110 -2.96 3.38 -6.64
CA THR A 110 -4.15 3.62 -7.48
C THR A 110 -3.81 4.59 -8.60
N LEU A 111 -4.53 4.49 -9.71
CA LEU A 111 -4.33 5.40 -10.84
C LEU A 111 -4.72 6.84 -10.49
N GLU A 112 -5.76 7.02 -9.69
CA GLU A 112 -6.20 8.35 -9.26
C GLU A 112 -5.19 9.00 -8.30
N ALA A 113 -4.59 8.25 -7.37
CA ALA A 113 -3.53 8.79 -6.51
C ALA A 113 -2.31 9.19 -7.34
N CYS A 114 -1.86 8.33 -8.27
CA CYS A 114 -0.79 8.66 -9.20
C CYS A 114 -1.07 9.97 -9.95
N ARG A 115 -2.29 10.14 -10.48
CA ARG A 115 -2.69 11.37 -11.16
C ARG A 115 -2.64 12.59 -10.23
N LEU A 116 -3.10 12.44 -8.98
CA LEU A 116 -3.14 13.51 -7.99
C LEU A 116 -1.73 13.90 -7.50
N ASP A 117 -0.78 12.97 -7.42
CA ASP A 117 0.61 13.21 -7.04
C ASP A 117 1.53 13.57 -8.23
N GLY A 118 0.97 13.69 -9.44
CA GLY A 118 1.70 14.13 -10.64
C GLY A 118 2.48 13.03 -11.37
N PHE A 119 2.14 11.75 -11.12
CA PHE A 119 2.69 10.59 -11.81
C PHE A 119 1.84 10.21 -13.02
N ASP A 120 2.26 10.64 -14.21
CA ASP A 120 1.60 10.25 -15.47
C ASP A 120 2.05 8.85 -15.94
N VAL A 121 1.71 7.85 -15.13
CA VAL A 121 2.07 6.45 -15.36
C VAL A 121 1.57 5.91 -16.71
N ALA A 122 0.48 6.47 -17.24
CA ALA A 122 -0.04 6.09 -18.55
C ALA A 122 0.92 6.50 -19.67
N THR A 123 1.41 7.75 -19.64
CA THR A 123 2.42 8.21 -20.59
C THR A 123 3.74 7.47 -20.40
N TRP A 124 4.18 7.24 -19.17
CA TRP A 124 5.43 6.53 -18.88
C TRP A 124 5.44 5.12 -19.46
N MET A 125 4.34 4.38 -19.30
CA MET A 125 4.20 3.05 -19.90
C MET A 125 4.13 3.08 -21.42
N LYS A 126 3.34 4.00 -21.99
CA LYS A 126 3.11 4.09 -23.44
C LYS A 126 4.40 4.44 -24.20
N GLU A 127 5.21 5.31 -23.63
CA GLU A 127 6.48 5.74 -24.23
C GLU A 127 7.66 4.82 -23.88
N GLY A 128 7.46 3.80 -23.03
CA GLY A 128 8.53 2.91 -22.61
C GLY A 128 9.58 3.60 -21.75
N LEU A 129 9.18 4.60 -20.95
CA LEU A 129 10.10 5.32 -20.06
C LEU A 129 10.51 4.47 -18.87
N VAL A 130 9.65 3.53 -18.45
CA VAL A 130 9.90 2.61 -17.34
C VAL A 130 9.63 1.18 -17.78
N ASP A 131 10.38 0.25 -17.22
CA ASP A 131 10.26 -1.20 -17.46
C ASP A 131 9.44 -1.88 -16.35
N VAL A 132 9.47 -1.32 -15.14
CA VAL A 132 8.74 -1.84 -13.97
C VAL A 132 8.05 -0.70 -13.22
N LEU A 133 6.75 -0.84 -12.95
CA LEU A 133 6.08 -0.02 -11.94
C LEU A 133 5.87 -0.80 -10.65
N ILE A 134 6.37 -0.24 -9.56
CA ILE A 134 6.20 -0.78 -8.22
C ILE A 134 5.09 0.00 -7.52
N LEU A 135 4.06 -0.67 -7.05
CA LEU A 135 2.88 -0.02 -6.49
C LEU A 135 2.96 0.08 -4.96
N GLY A 136 2.73 1.28 -4.43
CA GLY A 136 2.44 1.54 -3.03
C GLY A 136 3.63 1.57 -2.05
N SER A 137 3.42 2.28 -0.95
CA SER A 137 4.38 2.47 0.16
C SER A 137 3.93 1.80 1.47
N GLY A 138 3.00 0.83 1.40
CA GLY A 138 2.39 0.24 2.61
C GLY A 138 0.89 0.02 2.61
N VAL A 139 0.21 0.44 1.54
CA VAL A 139 -1.22 0.22 1.32
C VAL A 139 -1.41 -1.25 0.92
N MET A 140 -2.44 -1.90 1.42
CA MET A 140 -2.71 -3.32 1.16
C MET A 140 -3.76 -3.51 0.07
N ASP A 141 -4.69 -2.57 -0.05
CA ASP A 141 -5.70 -2.57 -1.11
C ASP A 141 -5.20 -1.77 -2.31
N MET A 142 -4.46 -2.46 -3.19
CA MET A 142 -3.85 -1.89 -4.39
C MET A 142 -4.64 -2.25 -5.66
N GLU A 143 -4.73 -1.34 -6.62
CA GLU A 143 -5.44 -1.52 -7.90
C GLU A 143 -4.60 -2.24 -8.96
N VAL A 144 -3.93 -3.35 -8.59
CA VAL A 144 -3.02 -4.10 -9.48
C VAL A 144 -3.68 -4.43 -10.83
N GLU A 145 -4.93 -4.88 -10.82
CA GLU A 145 -5.69 -5.21 -12.03
C GLU A 145 -5.87 -3.99 -12.96
N ALA A 146 -6.04 -2.79 -12.39
CA ALA A 146 -6.18 -1.56 -13.17
C ALA A 146 -4.87 -1.16 -13.85
N PHE A 147 -3.75 -1.25 -13.13
CA PHE A 147 -2.41 -1.04 -13.70
C PHE A 147 -2.07 -2.09 -14.77
N LYS A 148 -2.43 -3.37 -14.54
CA LYS A 148 -2.27 -4.43 -15.55
C LYS A 148 -3.08 -4.16 -16.81
N ARG A 149 -4.31 -3.63 -16.70
CA ARG A 149 -5.09 -3.17 -17.85
C ARG A 149 -4.43 -2.00 -18.57
N LEU A 150 -3.90 -1.03 -17.82
CA LEU A 150 -3.21 0.13 -18.41
C LEU A 150 -1.93 -0.28 -19.16
N ALA A 151 -1.19 -1.26 -18.65
CA ALA A 151 0.01 -1.81 -19.27
C ALA A 151 -0.26 -2.73 -20.47
N GLN A 152 -1.53 -2.99 -20.84
CA GLN A 152 -1.82 -3.83 -22.00
C GLN A 152 -1.24 -3.22 -23.29
N GLY A 153 -0.45 -4.01 -24.01
CA GLY A 153 0.22 -3.57 -25.23
C GLY A 153 1.59 -2.92 -24.99
N THR A 154 2.07 -2.86 -23.75
CA THR A 154 3.44 -2.46 -23.40
C THR A 154 4.22 -3.66 -22.83
N ALA A 155 5.53 -3.48 -22.63
CA ALA A 155 6.38 -4.47 -21.95
C ALA A 155 6.47 -4.22 -20.44
N VAL A 156 5.76 -3.22 -19.90
CA VAL A 156 5.92 -2.77 -18.51
C VAL A 156 5.33 -3.79 -17.54
N LEU A 157 6.14 -4.16 -16.54
CA LEU A 157 5.73 -5.09 -15.51
C LEU A 157 5.20 -4.37 -14.27
N ILE A 158 4.23 -4.98 -13.57
CA ILE A 158 3.54 -4.40 -12.41
C ILE A 158 3.85 -5.22 -11.15
N TYR A 159 4.49 -4.58 -10.18
CA TYR A 159 5.02 -5.18 -8.96
C TYR A 159 4.40 -4.51 -7.72
N PRO A 160 3.29 -5.02 -7.17
CA PRO A 160 2.78 -4.52 -5.90
C PRO A 160 3.78 -4.71 -4.75
N CYS A 161 3.94 -3.66 -3.93
CA CYS A 161 4.78 -3.68 -2.76
C CYS A 161 4.07 -4.38 -1.58
N LEU A 162 4.60 -5.51 -1.15
CA LEU A 162 4.15 -6.19 0.06
C LEU A 162 4.80 -5.54 1.28
N TYR A 163 4.02 -4.72 1.98
CA TYR A 163 4.44 -4.03 3.20
C TYR A 163 3.25 -3.78 4.12
N GLY A 164 3.39 -4.05 5.43
CA GLY A 164 2.30 -4.01 6.43
C GLY A 164 2.23 -2.75 7.31
N TRP A 165 3.14 -1.79 7.10
CA TRP A 165 3.08 -0.46 7.71
C TRP A 165 2.44 0.49 6.71
N PRO A 166 1.63 1.47 7.14
CA PRO A 166 1.28 1.89 8.49
C PRO A 166 -0.03 1.27 8.99
N SER A 167 -0.58 0.28 8.27
CA SER A 167 -1.78 -0.46 8.63
C SER A 167 -1.62 -1.32 9.90
N LYS A 168 -0.72 -0.95 10.85
CA LYS A 168 -0.43 -1.61 12.14
C LYS A 168 -0.24 -3.13 12.06
N TYR A 169 0.27 -3.64 10.95
CA TYR A 169 0.59 -5.05 10.76
C TYR A 169 2.11 -5.25 10.69
N MET A 170 2.85 -4.62 11.61
CA MET A 170 4.30 -4.71 11.68
C MET A 170 4.75 -5.37 12.99
N PRO A 171 5.65 -6.37 12.94
CA PRO A 171 6.08 -7.07 11.73
C PRO A 171 4.93 -7.86 11.08
N ILE A 172 4.97 -8.04 9.77
CA ILE A 172 3.89 -8.73 9.03
C ILE A 172 3.91 -10.23 9.31
N SER A 173 2.78 -10.81 9.72
CA SER A 173 2.73 -12.25 10.00
C SER A 173 2.91 -13.10 8.73
N VAL A 174 3.26 -14.38 8.92
CA VAL A 174 3.39 -15.37 7.83
C VAL A 174 2.08 -15.50 7.06
N GLU A 175 0.96 -15.64 7.76
CA GLU A 175 -0.37 -15.82 7.18
C GLU A 175 -0.80 -14.58 6.39
N MET A 176 -0.44 -13.40 6.88
CA MET A 176 -0.78 -12.15 6.22
C MET A 176 0.08 -11.90 4.99
N ALA A 177 1.38 -12.20 5.05
CA ALA A 177 2.24 -12.14 3.86
C ALA A 177 1.72 -13.05 2.74
N ARG A 178 1.27 -14.27 3.09
CA ARG A 178 0.61 -15.19 2.14
C ARG A 178 -0.69 -14.62 1.58
N GLY A 179 -1.55 -14.08 2.44
CA GLY A 179 -2.83 -13.51 2.01
C GLY A 179 -2.67 -12.30 1.09
N LEU A 180 -1.73 -11.38 1.39
CA LEU A 180 -1.41 -10.26 0.50
C LEU A 180 -0.80 -10.74 -0.82
N ALA A 181 0.14 -11.68 -0.78
CA ALA A 181 0.69 -12.27 -2.00
C ALA A 181 -0.41 -12.91 -2.87
N ALA A 182 -1.30 -13.71 -2.28
CA ALA A 182 -2.44 -14.30 -2.99
C ALA A 182 -3.36 -13.23 -3.60
N ASN A 183 -3.65 -12.16 -2.86
CA ASN A 183 -4.43 -11.02 -3.36
C ASN A 183 -3.79 -10.36 -4.58
N TYR A 184 -2.47 -10.19 -4.58
CA TYR A 184 -1.74 -9.57 -5.68
C TYR A 184 -1.62 -10.48 -6.90
N TRP A 185 -1.34 -11.77 -6.70
CA TRP A 185 -1.34 -12.77 -7.78
C TRP A 185 -2.71 -12.92 -8.42
N TYR A 186 -3.79 -12.94 -7.63
CA TYR A 186 -5.16 -12.98 -8.13
C TYR A 186 -5.48 -11.82 -9.08
N GLN A 187 -4.94 -10.62 -8.79
CA GLN A 187 -5.11 -9.45 -9.65
C GLN A 187 -4.21 -9.43 -10.89
N GLY A 188 -3.30 -10.40 -11.02
CA GLY A 188 -2.43 -10.55 -12.19
C GLY A 188 -1.08 -9.81 -12.10
N ALA A 189 -0.55 -9.59 -10.88
CA ALA A 189 0.81 -9.08 -10.70
C ALA A 189 1.85 -9.88 -11.50
N ASP A 190 2.90 -9.21 -11.98
CA ASP A 190 4.02 -9.86 -12.67
C ASP A 190 5.12 -10.33 -11.71
N GLY A 191 5.19 -9.69 -10.54
CA GLY A 191 6.11 -10.00 -9.45
C GLY A 191 5.68 -9.32 -8.16
N LEU A 192 6.36 -9.62 -7.07
CA LEU A 192 6.14 -8.95 -5.77
C LEU A 192 7.38 -8.17 -5.39
N TYR A 193 7.19 -6.96 -4.88
CA TYR A 193 8.25 -6.13 -4.34
C TYR A 193 8.20 -6.15 -2.80
N LEU A 194 9.34 -6.32 -2.13
CA LEU A 194 9.41 -6.38 -0.67
C LEU A 194 10.13 -5.14 -0.13
N PHE A 195 9.43 -4.35 0.68
CA PHE A 195 10.02 -3.16 1.31
C PHE A 195 10.07 -3.32 2.84
N ASN A 196 11.15 -2.82 3.46
CA ASN A 196 11.39 -2.99 4.91
C ASN A 196 11.31 -4.46 5.36
N TRP A 197 11.91 -5.34 4.55
CA TRP A 197 12.01 -6.78 4.76
C TRP A 197 13.40 -7.10 5.30
N PHE A 198 13.50 -7.34 6.61
CA PHE A 198 14.77 -7.41 7.35
C PHE A 198 14.93 -8.79 8.03
N PRO A 199 15.18 -9.86 7.26
CA PRO A 199 15.30 -11.22 7.79
C PRO A 199 16.51 -11.42 8.72
N ASN A 200 17.43 -10.47 8.77
CA ASN A 200 18.57 -10.46 9.67
C ASN A 200 18.21 -10.06 11.11
N GLU A 201 17.04 -9.46 11.33
CA GLU A 201 16.54 -9.18 12.68
C GLU A 201 15.98 -10.45 13.34
N PRO A 202 16.30 -10.76 14.60
CA PRO A 202 15.92 -12.03 15.24
C PRO A 202 14.42 -12.34 15.25
N ASP A 203 13.57 -11.32 15.44
CA ASP A 203 12.11 -11.45 15.44
C ASP A 203 11.50 -11.56 14.03
N LYS A 204 12.31 -11.36 12.98
CA LYS A 204 11.91 -11.39 11.56
C LYS A 204 12.57 -12.52 10.76
N ALA A 205 13.33 -13.40 11.38
CA ALA A 205 14.05 -14.48 10.68
C ALA A 205 13.13 -15.40 9.83
N TYR A 206 11.84 -15.53 10.17
CA TYR A 206 10.85 -16.28 9.39
C TYR A 206 10.68 -15.74 7.96
N GLN A 207 11.03 -14.47 7.72
CA GLN A 207 10.95 -13.79 6.44
C GLN A 207 11.81 -14.47 5.36
N ILE A 208 12.91 -15.16 5.73
CA ILE A 208 13.74 -15.92 4.78
C ILE A 208 12.95 -17.04 4.12
N SER A 209 12.19 -17.80 4.91
CA SER A 209 11.39 -18.91 4.40
C SER A 209 10.29 -18.43 3.45
N LEU A 210 9.71 -17.26 3.74
CA LEU A 210 8.70 -16.64 2.90
C LEU A 210 9.23 -16.26 1.50
N LEU A 211 10.50 -15.88 1.36
CA LEU A 211 11.11 -15.55 0.05
C LEU A 211 11.04 -16.73 -0.94
N LYS A 212 11.01 -17.97 -0.44
CA LYS A 212 10.90 -19.18 -1.26
C LYS A 212 9.46 -19.56 -1.58
N GLU A 213 8.49 -18.77 -1.13
CA GLU A 213 7.08 -19.14 -1.12
C GLU A 213 6.19 -18.08 -1.76
N ILE A 214 6.24 -16.84 -1.29
CA ILE A 214 5.29 -15.80 -1.71
C ILE A 214 5.43 -15.41 -3.18
N GLY A 215 6.58 -15.71 -3.79
CA GLY A 215 6.85 -15.49 -5.21
C GLY A 215 6.20 -16.50 -6.16
N ASP A 216 5.61 -17.59 -5.65
CA ASP A 216 4.95 -18.60 -6.48
C ASP A 216 3.50 -18.82 -6.01
N PRO A 217 2.48 -18.46 -6.82
CA PRO A 217 1.08 -18.66 -6.44
C PRO A 217 0.72 -20.15 -6.22
N ASN A 218 1.43 -21.10 -6.82
CA ASN A 218 1.19 -22.52 -6.56
C ASN A 218 1.71 -22.93 -5.18
N ALA A 219 2.82 -22.35 -4.73
CA ALA A 219 3.40 -22.61 -3.41
C ALA A 219 2.54 -22.07 -2.27
N LEU A 220 1.59 -21.18 -2.54
CA LEU A 220 0.64 -20.63 -1.56
C LEU A 220 -0.58 -21.52 -1.31
N ARG A 221 -0.95 -22.41 -2.25
CA ARG A 221 -2.21 -23.18 -2.17
C ARG A 221 -2.31 -24.02 -0.91
N GLY A 222 -3.46 -23.95 -0.25
CA GLY A 222 -3.77 -24.77 0.92
C GLY A 222 -2.94 -24.43 2.16
N LYS A 223 -2.27 -23.27 2.19
CA LYS A 223 -1.56 -22.77 3.36
C LYS A 223 -2.47 -21.88 4.21
N PRO A 224 -2.20 -21.77 5.52
CA PRO A 224 -2.87 -20.79 6.35
C PRO A 224 -2.63 -19.36 5.84
N MET A 225 -3.71 -18.60 5.70
CA MET A 225 -3.71 -17.23 5.19
C MET A 225 -4.56 -16.30 6.05
N MET A 226 -4.18 -15.03 6.02
CA MET A 226 -4.95 -13.93 6.61
C MET A 226 -5.22 -12.88 5.53
N PHE A 227 -6.50 -12.59 5.29
CA PHE A 227 -6.95 -11.51 4.40
C PHE A 227 -7.51 -10.38 5.25
N ALA A 228 -6.93 -9.19 5.16
CA ALA A 228 -7.33 -8.05 5.97
C ALA A 228 -7.97 -6.96 5.12
N ALA A 229 -9.00 -6.30 5.66
CA ALA A 229 -9.41 -4.99 5.19
C ALA A 229 -8.27 -4.00 5.46
N ASP A 230 -7.96 -3.16 4.49
CA ASP A 230 -6.96 -2.12 4.71
C ASP A 230 -7.48 -1.05 5.67
N ARG A 231 -6.56 -0.46 6.43
CA ARG A 231 -6.86 0.56 7.42
C ARG A 231 -5.89 1.72 7.30
N ARG A 232 -6.47 2.91 7.16
CA ARG A 232 -5.71 4.14 7.06
C ARG A 232 -5.13 4.49 8.43
N PRO A 233 -3.85 4.89 8.51
CA PRO A 233 -3.34 5.54 9.72
C PRO A 233 -3.98 6.93 9.89
N ARG A 234 -3.54 7.70 10.87
CA ARG A 234 -3.88 9.14 10.90
C ARG A 234 -3.38 9.80 9.60
N PRO A 235 -4.00 10.90 9.13
CA PRO A 235 -3.55 11.60 7.92
C PRO A 235 -2.04 11.84 7.96
N MET A 236 -1.33 11.30 6.97
CA MET A 236 0.12 11.45 6.84
C MET A 236 0.42 12.53 5.82
N ARG A 237 1.22 13.52 6.21
CA ARG A 237 1.54 14.66 5.34
C ARG A 237 2.34 14.25 4.10
N GLU A 238 3.08 13.15 4.15
CA GLU A 238 3.93 12.66 3.06
C GLU A 238 3.18 11.78 2.05
N TYR A 239 1.94 11.40 2.35
CA TYR A 239 1.15 10.45 1.55
C TYR A 239 -0.31 10.93 1.51
N PRO A 240 -0.57 12.11 0.91
CA PRO A 240 -1.86 12.77 0.99
C PRO A 240 -2.97 11.99 0.27
N HIS A 241 -2.61 11.26 -0.80
CA HIS A 241 -3.53 10.60 -1.71
C HIS A 241 -3.53 9.07 -1.59
N ASN A 242 -2.73 8.49 -0.70
CA ASN A 242 -2.75 7.04 -0.44
C ASN A 242 -3.92 6.64 0.49
N TRP A 243 -4.23 5.33 0.51
CA TRP A 243 -5.34 4.71 1.27
C TRP A 243 -6.72 5.26 0.88
N MET A 244 -6.94 5.61 -0.40
CA MET A 244 -8.23 6.17 -0.85
C MET A 244 -9.41 5.21 -0.64
N HIS A 245 -9.16 3.90 -0.69
CA HIS A 245 -10.18 2.87 -0.52
C HIS A 245 -10.38 2.44 0.95
N CYS A 246 -9.56 2.95 1.88
CA CYS A 246 -9.64 2.54 3.27
C CYS A 246 -10.90 3.07 3.96
N VAL A 247 -11.64 2.14 4.55
CA VAL A 247 -12.81 2.43 5.38
C VAL A 247 -12.46 2.45 6.87
N LEU A 248 -11.41 1.72 7.27
CA LEU A 248 -11.03 1.55 8.67
C LEU A 248 -9.92 2.53 9.10
N PRO A 249 -9.88 2.94 10.38
CA PRO A 249 -10.88 2.67 11.42
C PRO A 249 -12.20 3.44 11.20
N ALA A 250 -13.33 2.82 11.55
CA ALA A 250 -14.67 3.39 11.32
C ALA A 250 -15.46 3.52 12.63
N GLN A 251 -15.95 4.72 12.94
CA GLN A 251 -16.87 4.93 14.06
C GLN A 251 -18.26 4.41 13.71
N LEU A 252 -18.80 3.51 14.53
CA LEU A 252 -20.14 2.95 14.37
C LEU A 252 -21.18 3.84 15.04
N SER A 253 -22.28 4.10 14.34
CA SER A 253 -23.42 4.90 14.82
C SER A 253 -24.70 4.08 14.74
N GLU A 254 -25.60 4.26 15.70
CA GLU A 254 -26.86 3.51 15.73
C GLU A 254 -27.67 3.68 14.44
N GLY A 255 -28.18 2.56 13.92
CA GLY A 255 -28.96 2.51 12.68
C GLY A 255 -28.16 2.71 11.40
N LYS A 256 -26.85 2.98 11.46
CA LYS A 256 -25.98 3.13 10.28
C LYS A 256 -25.12 1.89 10.07
N ALA A 257 -25.06 1.46 8.81
CA ALA A 257 -24.18 0.40 8.37
C ALA A 257 -22.83 0.96 7.91
N VAL A 258 -21.75 0.24 8.22
CA VAL A 258 -20.43 0.42 7.61
C VAL A 258 -20.15 -0.77 6.71
N HIS A 259 -19.69 -0.51 5.49
CA HIS A 259 -19.34 -1.53 4.50
C HIS A 259 -17.83 -1.57 4.37
N VAL A 260 -17.24 -2.72 4.71
CA VAL A 260 -15.80 -2.94 4.74
C VAL A 260 -15.42 -3.91 3.62
N PRO A 261 -14.74 -3.45 2.56
CA PRO A 261 -14.26 -4.33 1.50
C PRO A 261 -13.08 -5.19 2.01
N ILE A 262 -13.06 -6.46 1.62
CA ILE A 262 -11.94 -7.39 1.86
C ILE A 262 -11.69 -8.16 0.57
N LEU A 263 -10.48 -8.05 0.03
CA LEU A 263 -10.05 -8.85 -1.11
C LEU A 263 -9.56 -10.22 -0.62
N VAL A 264 -10.04 -11.29 -1.25
CA VAL A 264 -9.63 -12.68 -1.02
C VAL A 264 -9.16 -13.27 -2.34
N GLY A 265 -7.85 -13.35 -2.54
CA GLY A 265 -7.21 -13.83 -3.77
C GLY A 265 -6.99 -15.34 -3.84
N ASP A 266 -7.52 -16.11 -2.90
CA ASP A 266 -7.46 -17.58 -2.90
C ASP A 266 -8.87 -18.18 -2.95
N ASP A 267 -9.04 -19.28 -3.68
CA ASP A 267 -10.32 -19.99 -3.75
C ASP A 267 -10.47 -20.86 -2.50
N LEU A 268 -11.06 -20.27 -1.45
CA LEU A 268 -11.24 -20.95 -0.17
C LEU A 268 -12.22 -22.13 -0.25
N SER A 269 -13.09 -22.20 -1.27
CA SER A 269 -13.94 -23.36 -1.49
C SER A 269 -13.13 -24.54 -2.00
N ALA A 270 -12.18 -24.29 -2.91
CA ALA A 270 -11.22 -25.30 -3.35
C ALA A 270 -10.19 -25.66 -2.25
N ALA A 271 -9.68 -24.66 -1.52
CA ALA A 271 -8.66 -24.87 -0.48
C ALA A 271 -9.19 -25.56 0.78
N SER A 272 -10.52 -25.53 1.01
CA SER A 272 -11.22 -26.22 2.10
C SER A 272 -10.50 -26.12 3.47
N PRO A 273 -10.27 -24.90 3.99
CA PRO A 273 -9.60 -24.72 5.27
C PRO A 273 -10.39 -25.39 6.40
N SER A 274 -9.69 -26.02 7.36
CA SER A 274 -10.32 -26.65 8.53
C SER A 274 -10.92 -25.62 9.49
N ARG A 275 -10.45 -24.37 9.42
CA ARG A 275 -10.95 -23.24 10.20
C ARG A 275 -11.04 -22.01 9.32
N LEU A 276 -12.19 -21.34 9.34
CA LEU A 276 -12.40 -20.09 8.64
C LEU A 276 -13.16 -19.10 9.53
N GLU A 277 -12.50 -18.02 9.92
CA GLU A 277 -13.03 -17.05 10.87
C GLU A 277 -12.91 -15.62 10.36
N LEU A 278 -13.97 -14.85 10.55
CA LEU A 278 -13.94 -13.38 10.51
C LEU A 278 -13.68 -12.85 11.91
N ARG A 279 -12.63 -12.04 12.06
CA ARG A 279 -12.22 -11.39 13.30
C ARG A 279 -12.32 -9.88 13.17
N LEU A 280 -13.04 -9.26 14.11
CA LEU A 280 -13.31 -7.83 14.12
C LEU A 280 -12.72 -7.22 15.40
N ALA A 281 -11.68 -6.40 15.25
CA ALA A 281 -11.12 -5.65 16.38
C ALA A 281 -11.92 -4.37 16.58
N CYS A 282 -12.32 -4.09 17.83
CA CYS A 282 -13.15 -2.96 18.17
C CYS A 282 -12.59 -2.20 19.38
N ALA A 283 -12.57 -0.88 19.30
CA ALA A 283 -12.34 -0.02 20.46
C ALA A 283 -13.66 0.37 21.13
N ASN A 284 -13.66 0.44 22.46
CA ASN A 284 -14.83 0.75 23.29
C ASN A 284 -16.00 -0.24 23.13
N LEU A 285 -15.72 -1.50 22.80
CA LEU A 285 -16.76 -2.52 22.71
C LEU A 285 -17.36 -2.81 24.09
N ALA A 286 -18.68 -2.83 24.16
CA ALA A 286 -19.46 -3.14 25.36
C ALA A 286 -20.49 -4.24 25.04
N ALA A 287 -21.56 -4.35 25.82
CA ALA A 287 -22.69 -5.24 25.52
C ALA A 287 -23.58 -4.70 24.38
N ASP A 288 -22.97 -4.18 23.32
CA ASP A 288 -23.65 -3.56 22.18
C ASP A 288 -24.37 -4.59 21.32
N ARG A 289 -25.55 -4.23 20.83
CA ARG A 289 -26.26 -5.04 19.83
C ARG A 289 -25.74 -4.67 18.44
N LEU A 290 -25.02 -5.61 17.83
CA LEU A 290 -24.45 -5.46 16.49
C LEU A 290 -25.15 -6.41 15.52
N GLY A 291 -25.31 -5.97 14.28
CA GLY A 291 -25.72 -6.81 13.15
C GLY A 291 -24.56 -6.99 12.19
N PHE A 292 -24.39 -8.21 11.68
CA PHE A 292 -23.34 -8.56 10.73
C PHE A 292 -23.96 -9.19 9.49
N ALA A 293 -23.46 -8.81 8.33
CA ALA A 293 -23.71 -9.54 7.09
C ALA A 293 -22.43 -9.61 6.26
N PHE A 294 -22.23 -10.70 5.55
CA PHE A 294 -21.08 -10.90 4.68
C PHE A 294 -21.59 -11.29 3.29
N ASN A 295 -21.22 -10.50 2.27
CA ASN A 295 -21.74 -10.62 0.92
C ASN A 295 -23.28 -10.61 0.85
N GLY A 296 -23.91 -9.82 1.73
CA GLY A 296 -25.36 -9.70 1.87
C GLY A 296 -26.03 -10.81 2.69
N GLN A 297 -25.29 -11.85 3.09
CA GLN A 297 -25.82 -12.94 3.92
C GLN A 297 -25.65 -12.63 5.41
N PRO A 298 -26.72 -12.70 6.22
CA PRO A 298 -26.61 -12.46 7.66
C PRO A 298 -25.63 -13.41 8.34
N LEU A 299 -24.88 -12.89 9.31
CA LEU A 299 -23.98 -13.65 10.14
C LEU A 299 -24.39 -13.56 11.61
N ALA A 300 -24.34 -14.68 12.31
CA ALA A 300 -24.54 -14.74 13.75
C ALA A 300 -23.20 -14.56 14.48
N GLU A 301 -23.15 -13.62 15.42
CA GLU A 301 -22.02 -13.47 16.33
C GLU A 301 -21.85 -14.75 17.16
N GLN A 302 -20.60 -15.23 17.29
CA GLN A 302 -20.32 -16.47 18.02
C GLN A 302 -19.53 -16.23 19.31
N LYS A 303 -18.53 -15.35 19.26
CA LYS A 303 -17.69 -15.03 20.42
C LYS A 303 -17.44 -13.54 20.49
N ARG A 304 -17.47 -13.02 21.71
CA ARG A 304 -17.14 -11.63 22.04
C ARG A 304 -16.19 -11.59 23.23
N SER A 305 -15.14 -10.80 23.07
CA SER A 305 -14.29 -10.32 24.15
C SER A 305 -14.39 -8.79 24.23
N PRO A 306 -13.76 -8.12 25.21
CA PRO A 306 -13.80 -6.65 25.32
C PRO A 306 -13.26 -5.88 24.11
N THR A 307 -12.50 -6.51 23.22
CA THR A 307 -11.88 -5.85 22.06
C THR A 307 -12.01 -6.63 20.76
N LEU A 308 -12.60 -7.82 20.78
CA LEU A 308 -12.65 -8.72 19.63
C LEU A 308 -14.01 -9.39 19.50
N ILE A 309 -14.53 -9.41 18.28
CA ILE A 309 -15.66 -10.24 17.89
C ILE A 309 -15.16 -11.27 16.89
N THR A 310 -15.59 -12.53 17.05
CA THR A 310 -15.28 -13.61 16.13
C THR A 310 -16.55 -14.25 15.61
N VAL A 311 -16.56 -14.49 14.30
CA VAL A 311 -17.65 -15.12 13.58
C VAL A 311 -17.06 -16.20 12.67
N SER A 312 -17.58 -17.43 12.72
CA SER A 312 -17.15 -18.44 11.75
C SER A 312 -17.79 -18.17 10.39
N LEU A 313 -17.03 -18.38 9.33
CA LEU A 313 -17.51 -18.38 7.96
C LEU A 313 -17.46 -19.81 7.41
N THR A 314 -18.28 -20.06 6.40
CA THR A 314 -18.17 -21.24 5.54
C THR A 314 -17.50 -20.84 4.22
N PRO A 315 -16.77 -21.75 3.55
CA PRO A 315 -16.12 -21.42 2.27
C PRO A 315 -17.09 -20.85 1.22
N SER A 316 -18.33 -21.35 1.15
CA SER A 316 -19.37 -20.85 0.24
C SER A 316 -19.82 -19.41 0.50
N GLN A 317 -19.54 -18.85 1.69
CA GLN A 317 -19.84 -17.45 2.00
C GLN A 317 -18.75 -16.50 1.50
N VAL A 318 -17.56 -17.00 1.20
CA VAL A 318 -16.42 -16.20 0.73
C VAL A 318 -16.27 -16.36 -0.78
N ARG A 319 -16.26 -15.23 -1.48
CA ARG A 319 -16.04 -15.17 -2.93
C ARG A 319 -14.55 -15.05 -3.19
N LEU A 320 -14.08 -15.69 -4.25
CA LEU A 320 -12.81 -15.32 -4.86
C LEU A 320 -12.93 -13.88 -5.40
N GLY A 321 -11.99 -13.02 -5.02
CA GLY A 321 -12.01 -11.58 -5.31
C GLY A 321 -12.64 -10.74 -4.20
N LYS A 322 -13.40 -9.71 -4.59
CA LYS A 322 -13.93 -8.70 -3.66
C LYS A 322 -15.09 -9.26 -2.83
N ASN A 323 -14.96 -9.15 -1.51
CA ASN A 323 -16.01 -9.44 -0.53
C ASN A 323 -16.37 -8.16 0.23
N VAL A 324 -17.57 -8.13 0.81
CA VAL A 324 -18.02 -7.00 1.63
C VAL A 324 -18.58 -7.50 2.95
N LEU A 325 -17.96 -7.05 4.04
CA LEU A 325 -18.51 -7.13 5.39
C LEU A 325 -19.37 -5.90 5.65
N THR A 326 -20.61 -6.10 6.08
CA THR A 326 -21.48 -5.04 6.58
C THR A 326 -21.59 -5.17 8.09
N VAL A 327 -21.27 -4.10 8.82
CA VAL A 327 -21.44 -4.00 10.27
C VAL A 327 -22.43 -2.89 10.59
N THR A 328 -23.48 -3.21 11.35
CA THR A 328 -24.49 -2.24 11.78
C THR A 328 -24.55 -2.19 13.30
N LEU A 329 -24.43 -1.00 13.88
CA LEU A 329 -24.76 -0.81 15.29
C LEU A 329 -26.27 -0.68 15.43
N VAL A 330 -26.91 -1.70 16.02
CA VAL A 330 -28.36 -1.70 16.26
C VAL A 330 -28.69 -0.86 17.48
N SER A 331 -27.94 -1.05 18.57
CA SER A 331 -28.04 -0.23 19.78
C SER A 331 -26.75 -0.28 20.59
N ARG A 332 -26.30 0.88 21.09
CA ARG A 332 -25.16 1.03 21.99
C ARG A 332 -25.55 0.58 23.40
N ALA A 333 -24.62 -0.05 24.11
CA ALA A 333 -24.83 -0.41 25.50
C ALA A 333 -24.93 0.86 26.40
N PRO A 334 -25.88 0.94 27.35
CA PRO A 334 -26.03 2.11 28.22
C PRO A 334 -24.78 2.48 29.04
N GLN A 335 -23.99 1.48 29.41
CA GLN A 335 -22.75 1.59 30.20
C GLN A 335 -21.49 1.86 29.36
N ALA A 336 -21.64 2.02 28.04
CA ALA A 336 -20.54 2.23 27.13
C ALA A 336 -19.78 3.54 27.41
N GLN A 337 -18.46 3.49 27.36
CA GLN A 337 -17.61 4.67 27.43
C GLN A 337 -17.12 5.03 26.02
N GLY A 338 -17.46 6.22 25.53
CA GLY A 338 -17.04 6.69 24.20
C GLY A 338 -17.73 6.00 23.03
N ALA A 339 -17.37 6.42 21.83
CA ALA A 339 -17.91 5.87 20.60
C ALA A 339 -17.31 4.50 20.28
N LEU A 340 -18.14 3.57 19.80
CA LEU A 340 -17.67 2.28 19.30
C LEU A 340 -16.96 2.48 17.96
N THR A 341 -15.74 1.97 17.84
CA THR A 341 -14.96 2.05 16.61
C THR A 341 -14.55 0.67 16.15
N LEU A 342 -14.83 0.33 14.90
CA LEU A 342 -14.29 -0.85 14.22
C LEU A 342 -12.87 -0.51 13.75
N GLU A 343 -11.86 -1.21 14.27
CA GLU A 343 -10.45 -0.92 14.03
C GLU A 343 -9.79 -1.85 13.02
N ALA A 344 -10.27 -3.09 12.89
CA ALA A 344 -9.77 -4.08 11.93
C ALA A 344 -10.87 -5.08 11.57
N ALA A 345 -10.81 -5.62 10.36
CA ALA A 345 -11.63 -6.75 9.91
C ALA A 345 -10.75 -7.72 9.12
N GLU A 346 -10.69 -8.98 9.57
CA GLU A 346 -9.71 -9.95 9.10
C GLU A 346 -10.36 -11.32 8.90
N ILE A 347 -10.10 -11.96 7.77
CA ILE A 347 -10.48 -13.34 7.49
C ILE A 347 -9.24 -14.21 7.72
N HIS A 348 -9.35 -15.12 8.68
CA HIS A 348 -8.32 -16.09 9.03
C HIS A 348 -8.73 -17.46 8.48
N ALA A 349 -8.01 -17.93 7.47
CA ALA A 349 -8.15 -19.27 6.89
C ALA A 349 -7.01 -20.14 7.40
N GLY A 350 -7.32 -21.19 8.15
CA GLY A 350 -6.33 -22.10 8.74
C GLY A 350 -6.51 -23.53 8.29
N HIS A 351 -5.39 -24.24 8.22
CA HIS A 351 -5.30 -25.68 8.07
C HIS A 351 -4.71 -26.22 9.38
N GLY A 352 -5.35 -27.24 9.96
CA GLY A 352 -5.09 -27.73 11.31
C GLY A 352 -3.81 -28.56 11.43
#